data_AF-A0A8T9MVH8-F1
#
_entry.id   AF-A0A8T9MVH8-F1
#
_cell.length_a   1.000
_cell.length_b   1.000
_cell.length_c   1.000
_cell.angle_alpha   90.00
_cell.angle_beta   90.00
_cell.angle_gamma   90.00
#
_symmetry.space_group_name_H-M   'P 1'
#
loop_
_entity.id
_entity.type
_entity.pdbx_description
1 polymer ?
#
loop_
_entity_poly.entity_id
_entity_poly.type
_entity_poly.pdbx_seq_one_letter_code
_entity_poly.pdbx_strand_id
1 'polypeptide(L)'
;MHAPPPKTPLFTVICRFVRLLAWLARTAVRLRRLEHADLETRQHILQQMGAECLRILAAEVRTHNAPPPANGTLLAANHVSWLDIFVLVSLQPCSFIAMRELQSWYRLSAR
;
A
#
# COMPACT_ATOMS: atom_id res chain seq x y z
N MET A 1 14.57 32.16 -11.73
CA MET A 1 15.33 30.93 -12.10
C MET A 1 15.33 30.00 -10.90
N HIS A 2 14.53 28.92 -10.93
CA HIS A 2 14.55 27.91 -9.87
C HIS A 2 15.60 26.86 -10.27
N ALA A 3 16.65 26.68 -9.47
CA ALA A 3 17.65 25.66 -9.74
C ALA A 3 16.97 24.28 -9.72
N PRO A 4 17.35 23.35 -10.62
CA PRO A 4 16.80 22.00 -10.57
C PRO A 4 17.14 21.36 -9.21
N PRO A 5 16.22 20.57 -8.63
CA PRO A 5 16.47 19.91 -7.36
C PRO A 5 17.72 19.02 -7.46
N PRO A 6 18.51 18.90 -6.38
CA PRO A 6 19.69 18.04 -6.37
C PRO A 6 19.31 16.59 -6.71
N LYS A 7 20.12 15.94 -7.54
CA LYS A 7 19.90 14.54 -7.93
C LYS A 7 20.00 13.64 -6.71
N THR A 8 19.04 12.74 -6.53
CA THR A 8 19.07 11.74 -5.47
C THR A 8 20.32 10.86 -5.65
N PRO A 9 21.15 10.69 -4.60
CA PRO A 9 22.37 9.88 -4.72
C PRO A 9 22.02 8.41 -5.00
N LEU A 10 22.82 7.77 -5.87
CA LEU A 10 22.60 6.38 -6.32
C LEU A 10 22.51 5.40 -5.15
N PHE A 11 23.31 5.61 -4.11
CA PHE A 11 23.28 4.80 -2.90
C PHE A 11 21.91 4.80 -2.23
N THR A 12 21.25 5.97 -2.12
CA THR A 12 19.90 6.07 -1.56
C THR A 12 18.89 5.30 -2.40
N VAL A 13 19.02 5.36 -3.73
CA VAL A 13 18.16 4.59 -4.64
C VAL A 13 18.34 3.09 -4.42
N ILE A 14 19.59 2.61 -4.41
CA ILE A 14 19.91 1.18 -4.18
C ILE A 14 19.37 0.72 -2.81
N CYS A 15 19.63 1.47 -1.75
CA CYS A 15 19.12 1.15 -0.42
C CYS A 15 17.59 1.09 -0.38
N ARG A 16 16.90 2.00 -1.08
CA ARG A 16 15.44 1.99 -1.18
C ARG A 16 14.93 0.78 -1.94
N PHE A 17 15.56 0.40 -3.04
CA PHE A 17 15.23 -0.81 -3.79
C PHE A 17 15.41 -2.07 -2.93
N VAL A 18 16.55 -2.21 -2.24
CA VAL A 18 16.78 -3.35 -1.33
C VAL A 18 15.73 -3.41 -0.22
N ARG A 19 15.42 -2.26 0.40
CA ARG A 19 14.38 -2.18 1.43
C ARG A 19 13.00 -2.54 0.90
N LEU A 20 12.69 -2.11 -0.34
CA LEU A 20 11.42 -2.42 -0.99
C LEU A 20 11.30 -3.91 -1.31
N LEU A 21 12.37 -4.55 -1.81
CA LEU A 21 12.42 -5.99 -2.05
C LEU A 21 12.27 -6.78 -0.74
N ALA A 22 12.99 -6.39 0.31
CA ALA A 22 12.87 -7.00 1.63
C ALA A 22 11.48 -6.80 2.25
N TRP A 23 10.85 -5.65 2.02
CA TRP A 23 9.46 -5.40 2.41
C TRP A 23 8.50 -6.31 1.63
N LEU A 24 8.64 -6.43 0.31
CA LEU A 24 7.80 -7.26 -0.54
C LEU A 24 7.85 -8.73 -0.10
N ALA A 25 9.05 -9.26 0.18
CA ALA A 25 9.24 -10.62 0.68
C ALA A 25 8.54 -10.85 2.03
N ARG A 26 8.72 -9.93 2.99
CA ARG A 26 8.07 -10.00 4.32
C ARG A 26 6.55 -9.92 4.21
N THR A 27 6.05 -9.01 3.40
CA THR A 27 4.62 -8.85 3.08
C THR A 27 4.04 -10.13 2.49
N ALA A 28 4.71 -10.75 1.51
CA ALA A 28 4.24 -12.00 0.92
C ALA A 28 4.14 -13.14 1.95
N VAL A 29 5.08 -13.23 2.89
CA VAL A 29 5.03 -14.21 4.00
C VAL A 29 3.91 -13.88 4.98
N ARG A 30 3.72 -12.60 5.34
CA ARG A 30 2.62 -12.15 6.22
C ARG A 30 1.27 -12.47 5.61
N LEU A 31 1.06 -12.16 4.31
CA LEU A 31 -0.19 -12.42 3.60
C LEU A 31 -0.58 -13.90 3.61
N ARG A 32 0.39 -14.83 3.48
CA ARG A 32 0.12 -16.28 3.59
C ARG A 32 -0.36 -16.71 4.98
N ARG A 33 -0.02 -15.95 6.03
CA ARG A 33 -0.45 -16.23 7.40
C ARG A 33 -1.79 -15.59 7.75
N LEU A 34 -2.28 -14.65 6.93
CA LEU A 34 -3.54 -13.92 7.15
C LEU A 34 -4.79 -14.76 6.86
N GLU A 35 -4.65 -15.89 6.17
CA GLU A 35 -5.78 -16.76 5.81
C GLU A 35 -6.58 -17.22 7.04
N HIS A 36 -5.94 -17.31 8.21
CA HIS A 36 -6.55 -17.74 9.47
C HIS A 36 -6.59 -16.63 10.53
N ALA A 37 -6.26 -15.39 10.17
CA ALA A 37 -6.21 -14.28 11.12
C ALA A 37 -7.60 -13.66 11.33
N ASP A 38 -7.84 -13.19 12.55
CA ASP A 38 -9.03 -12.39 12.88
C ASP A 38 -9.08 -11.09 12.05
N LEU A 39 -10.29 -10.53 11.87
CA LEU A 39 -10.53 -9.34 11.05
C LEU A 39 -9.69 -8.15 11.50
N GLU A 40 -9.63 -7.87 12.80
CA GLU A 40 -8.86 -6.72 13.31
C GLU A 40 -7.36 -6.88 13.04
N THR A 41 -6.84 -8.11 13.23
CA THR A 41 -5.44 -8.44 12.96
C THR A 41 -5.11 -8.28 11.48
N ARG A 42 -5.99 -8.78 10.60
CA ARG A 42 -5.84 -8.64 9.14
C ARG A 42 -5.83 -7.17 8.73
N GLN A 43 -6.78 -6.38 9.24
CA GLN A 43 -6.90 -4.96 8.96
C GLN A 43 -5.64 -4.20 9.39
N HIS A 44 -5.17 -4.41 10.62
CA HIS A 44 -3.97 -3.79 11.14
C HIS A 44 -2.72 -4.15 10.31
N ILE A 45 -2.54 -5.42 9.95
CA ILE A 45 -1.42 -5.86 9.11
C ILE A 45 -1.44 -5.19 7.73
N LEU A 46 -2.61 -5.11 7.10
CA LEU A 46 -2.76 -4.44 5.80
C LEU A 46 -2.41 -2.95 5.89
N GLN A 47 -2.95 -2.24 6.89
CA GLN A 47 -2.64 -0.82 7.12
C GLN A 47 -1.14 -0.59 7.33
N GLN A 48 -0.51 -1.39 8.20
CA GLN A 48 0.91 -1.32 8.47
C GLN A 48 1.75 -1.56 7.21
N MET A 49 1.36 -2.55 6.38
CA MET A 49 2.05 -2.82 5.12
C MET A 49 1.98 -1.62 4.17
N GLY A 50 0.83 -0.96 4.05
CA GLY A 50 0.67 0.25 3.26
C GLY A 50 1.57 1.39 3.74
N ALA A 51 1.53 1.70 5.03
CA ALA A 51 2.35 2.75 5.64
C ALA A 51 3.86 2.47 5.52
N GLU A 52 4.28 1.21 5.72
CA GLU A 52 5.68 0.80 5.57
C GLU A 52 6.19 1.02 4.13
N CYS A 53 5.38 0.68 3.12
CA CYS A 53 5.71 0.87 1.71
C CYS A 53 5.95 2.36 1.40
N LEU A 54 5.00 3.22 1.78
CA LEU A 54 5.07 4.67 1.55
C LEU A 54 6.30 5.27 2.23
N ARG A 55 6.61 4.83 3.47
CA ARG A 55 7.82 5.26 4.19
C ARG A 55 9.12 4.85 3.50
N ILE A 56 9.19 3.65 2.92
CA ILE A 56 10.36 3.23 2.12
C ILE A 56 10.51 4.09 0.86
N LEU A 57 9.37 4.49 0.29
CA LEU A 57 9.30 5.36 -0.88
C LEU A 57 9.44 6.85 -0.56
N ALA A 58 9.64 7.21 0.72
CA ALA A 58 9.68 8.60 1.17
C ALA A 58 8.46 9.41 0.69
N ALA A 59 7.29 8.76 0.61
CA ALA A 59 6.02 9.39 0.27
C ALA A 59 5.31 9.80 1.57
N GLU A 60 4.99 11.08 1.69
CA GLU A 60 4.23 11.63 2.82
C GLU A 60 2.75 11.69 2.45
N VAL A 61 1.89 11.14 3.31
CA VAL A 61 0.43 11.22 3.16
C VAL A 61 -0.08 12.36 4.04
N ARG A 62 -0.78 13.30 3.43
CA ARG A 62 -1.42 14.43 4.12
C ARG A 62 -2.92 14.34 3.93
N THR A 63 -3.66 14.28 5.03
CA THR A 63 -5.12 14.28 5.02
C THR A 63 -5.65 15.66 5.38
N HIS A 64 -6.60 16.13 4.59
CA HIS A 64 -7.39 17.31 4.89
C HIS A 64 -8.76 16.74 5.26
N ASN A 65 -9.10 16.71 6.55
CA ASN A 65 -10.25 16.03 7.18
C ASN A 65 -10.00 14.59 7.67
N ALA A 66 -10.71 14.24 8.75
CA ALA A 66 -10.72 12.88 9.27
C ALA A 66 -11.45 11.95 8.29
N PRO A 67 -10.91 10.75 8.01
CA PRO A 67 -11.61 9.77 7.20
C PRO A 67 -12.95 9.37 7.87
N PRO A 68 -14.03 9.21 7.09
CA PRO A 68 -15.32 8.79 7.64
C PRO A 68 -15.25 7.40 8.27
N PRO A 69 -16.15 7.05 9.20
CA PRO A 69 -16.19 5.73 9.80
C PRO A 69 -16.29 4.63 8.74
N ALA A 70 -15.57 3.52 8.93
CA ALA A 70 -15.45 2.43 7.95
C ALA A 70 -16.73 1.60 7.73
N ASN A 71 -17.88 2.03 8.24
CA ASN A 71 -19.11 1.24 8.28
C ASN A 71 -19.90 1.44 6.99
N GLY A 72 -19.90 0.45 6.10
CA GLY A 72 -20.75 0.43 4.89
C GLY A 72 -20.50 1.57 3.90
N THR A 73 -19.28 2.13 3.87
CA THR A 73 -18.94 3.29 3.03
C THR A 73 -18.22 2.86 1.75
N LEU A 74 -18.64 3.40 0.60
CA LEU A 74 -17.90 3.29 -0.65
C LEU A 74 -16.95 4.49 -0.79
N LEU A 75 -15.65 4.22 -0.85
CA LEU A 75 -14.65 5.25 -1.08
C LEU A 75 -14.35 5.38 -2.57
N ALA A 76 -14.55 6.57 -3.13
CA ALA A 76 -14.19 6.91 -4.49
C ALA A 76 -13.05 7.95 -4.48
N ALA A 77 -12.01 7.70 -5.26
CA ALA A 77 -10.89 8.59 -5.42
C ALA A 77 -10.43 8.59 -6.88
N ASN A 78 -9.77 9.67 -7.30
CA ASN A 78 -9.13 9.70 -8.61
C ASN A 78 -7.99 8.68 -8.66
N HIS A 79 -7.97 7.86 -9.71
CA HIS A 79 -6.87 6.92 -9.92
C HIS A 79 -5.76 7.61 -10.71
N VAL A 80 -4.69 7.99 -10.01
CA VAL A 80 -3.55 8.72 -10.57
C VAL A 80 -2.31 7.83 -10.63
N SER A 81 -2.19 6.90 -9.68
CA SER A 81 -0.97 6.13 -9.53
C SER A 81 -1.21 4.76 -8.91
N TRP A 82 -0.22 3.87 -9.08
CA TRP A 82 -0.21 2.59 -8.38
C TRP A 82 -0.04 2.76 -6.86
N LEU A 83 0.39 3.94 -6.39
CA LEU A 83 0.49 4.24 -4.97
C LEU A 83 -0.86 4.43 -4.30
N ASP A 84 -1.92 4.65 -5.08
CA ASP A 84 -3.26 4.94 -4.55
C ASP A 84 -3.74 3.83 -3.60
N ILE A 85 -3.46 2.56 -3.93
CA ILE A 85 -3.80 1.41 -3.06
C ILE A 85 -3.11 1.53 -1.70
N PHE A 86 -1.81 1.85 -1.68
CA PHE A 86 -1.04 1.95 -0.44
C PHE A 86 -1.46 3.16 0.40
N VAL A 87 -1.74 4.29 -0.24
CA VAL A 87 -2.26 5.48 0.42
C VAL A 87 -3.59 5.15 1.09
N LEU A 88 -4.55 4.59 0.34
CA LEU A 88 -5.88 4.29 0.87
C LEU A 88 -5.84 3.24 1.99
N VAL A 89 -5.10 2.15 1.81
CA VAL A 89 -4.93 1.12 2.85
C VAL A 89 -4.23 1.68 4.09
N SER A 90 -3.27 2.59 3.94
CA SER A 90 -2.59 3.19 5.11
C SER A 90 -3.52 4.06 5.96
N LEU A 91 -4.59 4.60 5.36
CA LEU A 91 -5.55 5.47 6.03
C LEU A 91 -6.68 4.67 6.67
N GLN A 92 -7.26 3.71 5.95
CA GLN A 92 -8.23 2.79 6.52
C GLN A 92 -8.09 1.39 5.91
N PRO A 93 -8.45 0.33 6.65
CA PRO A 93 -8.56 -0.99 6.05
C PRO A 93 -9.76 -0.99 5.10
N CYS A 94 -9.52 -1.21 3.80
CA CYS A 94 -10.57 -1.24 2.80
C CYS A 94 -10.39 -2.40 1.81
N SER A 95 -11.50 -2.78 1.18
CA SER A 95 -11.52 -3.70 0.05
C SER A 95 -11.54 -2.92 -1.26
N PHE A 96 -10.85 -3.43 -2.27
CA PHE A 96 -10.78 -2.81 -3.60
C PHE A 96 -11.63 -3.60 -4.59
N ILE A 97 -12.30 -2.88 -5.47
CA ILE A 97 -12.96 -3.47 -6.62
C ILE A 97 -11.89 -3.68 -7.69
N ALA A 98 -11.68 -4.95 -8.04
CA ALA A 98 -10.70 -5.37 -9.03
C ALA A 98 -11.41 -5.78 -10.33
N MET A 99 -10.79 -5.48 -11.48
CA MET A 99 -11.23 -5.98 -12.78
C MET A 99 -11.13 -7.51 -12.84
N ARG A 100 -12.05 -8.18 -13.53
CA ARG A 100 -12.10 -9.65 -13.59
C ARG A 100 -10.87 -10.26 -14.24
N GLU A 101 -10.26 -9.55 -15.19
CA GLU A 101 -9.01 -9.90 -15.86
C GLU A 101 -7.88 -10.10 -14.85
N LEU A 102 -7.94 -9.38 -13.73
CA LEU A 102 -7.02 -9.63 -12.64
C LEU A 102 -7.16 -11.08 -12.19
N GLN A 103 -8.30 -11.74 -12.06
CA GLN A 103 -8.32 -13.17 -11.66
C GLN A 103 -7.42 -14.13 -12.48
N SER A 104 -7.12 -13.80 -13.74
CA SER A 104 -6.21 -14.56 -14.61
C SER A 104 -4.72 -14.34 -14.32
N TRP A 105 -4.35 -13.27 -13.60
CA TRP A 105 -2.99 -13.11 -13.09
C TRP A 105 -2.70 -14.19 -12.05
N TYR A 106 -1.62 -14.92 -12.24
CA TYR A 106 -1.28 -16.07 -11.43
C TYR A 106 -1.19 -15.73 -9.92
N ARG A 107 -2.02 -16.43 -9.11
CA ARG A 107 -2.09 -16.52 -7.63
C ARG A 107 -2.76 -15.41 -6.79
N LEU A 108 -3.55 -14.50 -7.35
CA LEU A 108 -4.25 -13.46 -6.54
C LEU A 108 -5.76 -13.74 -6.34
N SER A 109 -6.29 -14.79 -6.95
CA SER A 109 -7.63 -15.33 -6.67
C SER A 109 -7.52 -16.42 -5.59
N ALA A 110 -7.78 -16.08 -4.33
CA ALA A 110 -8.22 -17.07 -3.35
C ALA A 110 -9.74 -17.26 -3.53
N ARG A 111 -10.18 -18.54 -3.51
CA ARG A 111 -11.60 -18.92 -3.62
C ARG A 111 -12.43 -18.34 -2.50
#